data_AF-A0A4U5PBN9-F1
#
_entry.id   AF-A0A4U5PBN9-F1
#
_cell.length_a   1.000
_cell.length_b   1.000
_cell.length_c   1.000
_cell.angle_alpha   90.00
_cell.angle_beta   90.00
_cell.angle_gamma   90.00
#
_symmetry.space_group_name_H-M   'P 1'
#
loop_
_entity.id
_entity.type
_entity.pdbx_description
1 polymer ?
#
loop_
_entity_poly.entity_id
_entity_poly.type
_entity_poly.pdbx_seq_one_letter_code
_entity_poly.pdbx_strand_id
1 'polypeptide(L)'
;MTEAVVLGPNPIEGVEVDSSFFANCRYPGDHDKVYKDECMFCFHSPFHLGGIMICLKTFMGFCSRHIKEYHDKSGARVFVKRQKFRIPVELKEPNAKITKLAIGVQGGFKEPEQEVQQKYTLMIFPDTEIELNDRRVSSELRALCDAIVVNEGAFRLSLLEDKSNPWEIQRKVTKFADVVQLFIFVIFAGK
;
A
#
# COMPACT_ATOMS: atom_id res chain seq x y z
N MET A 1 24.89 23.30 26.58
CA MET A 1 24.53 22.14 27.42
C MET A 1 23.23 21.60 26.87
N THR A 2 23.30 20.66 25.93
CA THR A 2 22.13 20.07 25.28
C THR A 2 21.98 18.66 25.80
N GLU A 3 20.84 18.41 26.44
CA GLU A 3 20.51 17.21 27.17
C GLU A 3 20.59 15.96 26.30
N ALA A 4 21.20 14.92 26.85
CA ALA A 4 21.29 13.60 26.24
C ALA A 4 19.90 12.97 26.16
N VAL A 5 19.52 12.56 24.94
CA VAL A 5 18.38 11.67 24.73
C VAL A 5 18.73 10.34 25.38
N VAL A 6 18.06 10.01 26.47
CA VAL A 6 18.14 8.70 27.13
C VAL A 6 17.55 7.68 26.17
N LEU A 7 18.42 6.99 25.43
CA LEU A 7 18.06 5.79 24.69
C LEU A 7 17.62 4.76 25.74
N GLY A 8 16.34 4.38 25.67
CA GLY A 8 15.76 3.31 26.48
C GLY A 8 16.53 1.99 26.32
N PRO A 9 16.32 1.02 27.23
CA PRO A 9 17.12 -0.18 27.30
C PRO A 9 17.12 -0.96 25.97
N ASN A 10 18.32 -1.41 25.58
CA ASN A 10 18.63 -2.11 24.33
C ASN A 10 17.64 -3.28 24.02
N PRO A 11 17.17 -3.44 22.77
CA PRO A 11 16.16 -4.43 22.42
C PRO A 11 16.77 -5.80 22.04
N ILE A 12 17.63 -6.38 22.89
CA ILE A 12 18.37 -7.62 22.51
C ILE A 12 18.21 -8.78 23.50
N GLU A 13 17.42 -8.67 24.57
CA GLU A 13 17.10 -9.83 25.40
C GLU A 13 15.70 -10.39 25.08
N GLY A 14 15.69 -11.38 24.18
CA GLY A 14 14.88 -12.58 24.36
C GLY A 14 13.35 -12.45 24.35
N VAL A 15 12.75 -11.68 23.44
CA VAL A 15 11.33 -11.94 23.11
C VAL A 15 11.27 -13.24 22.30
N GLU A 16 11.17 -14.37 23.01
CA GLU A 16 10.61 -15.57 22.41
C GLU A 16 9.20 -15.21 21.94
N VAL A 17 8.99 -15.40 20.64
CA VAL A 17 7.71 -15.16 19.99
C VAL A 17 6.74 -16.23 20.48
N ASP A 18 6.12 -16.01 21.63
CA ASP A 18 5.21 -16.98 22.23
C ASP A 18 4.07 -17.28 21.24
N SER A 19 3.88 -18.57 20.98
CA SER A 19 2.80 -19.15 20.19
C SER A 19 1.41 -18.55 20.51
N SER A 20 1.18 -18.14 21.76
CA SER A 20 -0.06 -17.53 22.22
C SER A 20 -0.43 -16.24 21.46
N PHE A 21 0.56 -15.45 21.03
CA PHE A 21 0.31 -14.21 20.27
C PHE A 21 -0.26 -14.48 18.87
N PHE A 22 -0.02 -15.67 18.33
CA PHE A 22 -0.35 -16.04 16.96
C PHE A 22 -1.48 -17.08 16.88
N ALA A 23 -2.00 -17.53 18.01
CA ALA A 23 -3.06 -18.55 18.08
C ALA A 23 -4.33 -18.19 17.28
N ASN A 24 -4.59 -16.90 17.07
CA ASN A 24 -5.73 -16.40 16.30
C ASN A 24 -5.37 -15.92 14.88
N CYS A 25 -4.15 -16.16 14.43
CA CYS A 25 -3.72 -15.85 13.07
C CYS A 25 -4.20 -16.94 12.11
N ARG A 26 -4.48 -16.58 10.86
CA ARG A 26 -5.02 -17.52 9.87
C ARG A 26 -4.49 -17.23 8.48
N TYR A 27 -4.42 -18.26 7.64
CA TYR A 27 -4.07 -18.10 6.23
C TYR A 27 -5.17 -17.34 5.46
N PRO A 28 -4.79 -16.45 4.52
CA PRO A 28 -5.76 -15.83 3.63
C PRO A 28 -6.34 -16.89 2.68
N GLY A 29 -7.66 -17.04 2.66
CA GLY A 29 -8.38 -17.87 1.70
C GLY A 29 -8.69 -17.13 0.40
N ASP A 30 -9.29 -17.82 -0.56
CA ASP A 30 -9.54 -17.32 -1.92
C ASP A 30 -10.45 -16.08 -1.97
N HIS A 31 -11.36 -15.96 -1.00
CA HIS A 31 -12.29 -14.83 -0.90
C HIS A 31 -11.82 -13.74 0.08
N ASP A 32 -10.68 -13.94 0.75
CA ASP A 32 -10.16 -12.95 1.67
C ASP A 32 -9.47 -11.81 0.94
N LYS A 33 -9.79 -10.59 1.38
CA LYS A 33 -9.19 -9.37 0.85
C LYS A 33 -8.04 -8.93 1.75
N VAL A 34 -6.82 -8.95 1.21
CA VAL A 34 -5.63 -8.46 1.92
C VAL A 34 -5.39 -6.99 1.59
N TYR A 35 -5.62 -6.10 2.56
CA TYR A 35 -5.48 -4.65 2.40
C TYR A 35 -4.05 -4.21 2.75
N LYS A 36 -3.14 -4.30 1.78
CA LYS A 36 -1.70 -4.02 1.97
C LYS A 36 -1.15 -2.84 1.20
N ASP A 37 -2.00 -2.16 0.43
CA ASP A 37 -1.58 -1.06 -0.45
C ASP A 37 -1.75 0.31 0.20
N GLU A 38 -2.69 0.46 1.13
CA GLU A 38 -2.97 1.70 1.86
C GLU A 38 -3.50 1.41 3.28
N CYS A 39 -3.49 2.42 4.14
CA CYS A 39 -4.04 2.32 5.48
C CYS A 39 -5.59 2.40 5.47
N MET A 40 -6.25 1.57 6.28
CA MET A 40 -7.72 1.55 6.36
C MET A 40 -8.35 2.86 6.87
N PHE A 41 -7.57 3.74 7.51
CA PHE A 41 -8.06 5.01 8.06
C PHE A 41 -7.49 6.24 7.35
N CYS A 42 -6.50 6.09 6.47
CA CYS A 42 -5.94 7.19 5.68
C CYS A 42 -5.19 6.70 4.45
N PHE A 43 -4.87 7.60 3.52
CA PHE A 43 -4.16 7.29 2.28
C PHE A 43 -2.64 7.09 2.45
N HIS A 44 -2.15 6.77 3.66
CA HIS A 44 -0.77 6.36 3.81
C HIS A 44 -0.56 5.03 3.08
N SER A 45 0.51 4.98 2.29
CA SER A 45 0.94 3.82 1.50
C SER A 45 2.27 3.26 2.04
N PRO A 46 2.72 2.07 1.58
CA PRO A 46 3.99 1.47 1.97
C PRO A 46 5.23 2.34 1.72
N PHE A 47 5.12 3.40 0.91
CA PHE A 47 6.20 4.35 0.66
C PHE A 47 6.40 5.37 1.79
N HIS A 48 5.43 5.49 2.70
CA HIS A 48 5.53 6.40 3.83
C HIS A 48 6.41 5.81 4.94
N LEU A 49 6.93 6.67 5.82
CA LEU A 49 7.73 6.26 6.97
C LEU A 49 6.92 5.33 7.88
N GLY A 50 7.52 4.19 8.22
CA GLY A 50 6.87 3.14 9.01
C GLY A 50 6.05 2.14 8.18
N GLY A 51 5.84 2.37 6.89
CA GLY A 51 5.16 1.45 5.99
C GLY A 51 3.70 1.16 6.39
N ILE A 52 3.22 -0.01 5.99
CA ILE A 52 1.88 -0.52 6.31
C ILE A 52 1.99 -1.82 7.07
N MET A 53 1.35 -1.89 8.23
CA MET A 53 1.28 -3.06 9.09
C MET A 53 -0.03 -3.79 8.87
N ILE A 54 0.08 -5.02 8.37
CA ILE A 54 -1.04 -5.86 7.95
C ILE A 54 -1.32 -6.87 9.05
N CYS A 55 -2.52 -6.85 9.61
CA CYS A 55 -2.90 -7.76 10.68
C CYS A 55 -3.00 -9.21 10.18
N LEU A 56 -2.35 -10.16 10.85
CA LEU A 56 -2.37 -11.59 10.46
C LEU A 56 -3.71 -12.30 10.75
N LYS A 57 -4.63 -11.63 11.46
CA LYS A 57 -5.97 -12.16 11.78
C LYS A 57 -7.04 -11.67 10.79
N THR A 58 -6.99 -10.38 10.43
CA THR A 58 -8.05 -9.70 9.68
C THR A 58 -7.61 -9.22 8.29
N PHE A 59 -6.31 -9.26 8.00
CA PHE A 59 -5.69 -8.80 6.76
C PHE A 59 -5.91 -7.31 6.44
N MET A 60 -6.29 -6.53 7.45
CA MET A 60 -6.40 -5.07 7.35
C MET A 60 -5.03 -4.41 7.55
N GLY A 61 -4.74 -3.39 6.73
CA GLY A 61 -3.49 -2.62 6.78
C GLY A 61 -3.62 -1.31 7.52
N PHE A 62 -2.66 -1.00 8.39
CA PHE A 62 -2.62 0.24 9.18
C PHE A 62 -1.26 0.91 9.09
N CYS A 63 -1.22 2.24 9.05
CA CYS A 63 0.03 2.98 9.19
C CYS A 63 0.43 3.11 10.66
N SER A 64 1.67 3.53 10.91
CA SER A 64 2.27 3.76 12.24
C SER A 64 1.41 4.60 13.19
N ARG A 65 0.61 5.54 12.65
CA ARG A 65 -0.28 6.39 13.45
C ARG A 65 -1.53 5.67 13.96
N HIS A 66 -2.11 4.77 13.16
CA HIS A 66 -3.42 4.17 13.47
C HIS A 66 -3.35 2.74 13.99
N ILE A 67 -2.18 2.08 13.91
CA ILE A 67 -2.01 0.73 14.47
C ILE A 67 -2.33 0.69 15.97
N LYS A 68 -1.96 1.73 16.73
CA LYS A 68 -2.21 1.78 18.18
C LYS A 68 -3.71 1.71 18.48
N GLU A 69 -4.49 2.57 17.81
CA GLU A 69 -5.95 2.59 17.99
C GLU A 69 -6.59 1.26 17.58
N TYR A 70 -6.11 0.64 16.50
CA TYR A 70 -6.58 -0.67 16.09
C TYR A 70 -6.22 -1.77 17.10
N HIS A 71 -4.99 -1.77 17.61
CA HIS A 71 -4.54 -2.68 18.66
C HIS A 71 -5.41 -2.55 19.91
N ASP A 72 -5.62 -1.32 20.39
CA ASP A 72 -6.36 -1.06 21.63
C ASP A 72 -7.84 -1.53 21.53
N LYS A 73 -8.43 -1.46 20.33
CA LYS A 73 -9.81 -1.92 20.07
C LYS A 73 -9.94 -3.42 19.81
N SER A 74 -8.98 -4.02 19.11
CA SER A 74 -9.08 -5.40 18.62
C SER A 74 -8.27 -6.42 19.43
N GLY A 75 -7.32 -5.96 20.23
CA GLY A 75 -6.31 -6.78 20.90
C GLY A 75 -5.29 -7.42 19.95
N ALA A 76 -5.29 -7.06 18.67
CA ALA A 76 -4.36 -7.64 17.70
C ALA A 76 -2.94 -7.09 17.91
N ARG A 77 -1.98 -7.98 18.17
CA ARG A 77 -0.57 -7.64 18.44
C ARG A 77 0.38 -7.98 17.31
N VAL A 78 -0.05 -8.80 16.37
CA VAL A 78 0.82 -9.38 15.35
C VAL A 78 0.50 -8.83 13.97
N PHE A 79 1.53 -8.33 13.30
CA PHE A 79 1.43 -7.71 12.00
C PHE A 79 2.60 -8.06 11.08
N VAL A 80 2.36 -8.11 9.77
CA VAL A 80 3.42 -8.04 8.75
C VAL A 80 3.57 -6.58 8.33
N LYS A 81 4.72 -5.99 8.54
CA LYS A 81 5.05 -4.64 8.08
C LYS A 81 5.62 -4.71 6.66
N ARG A 82 4.96 -4.03 5.73
CA ARG A 82 5.35 -3.82 4.34
C ARG A 82 5.87 -2.40 4.16
N GLN A 83 7.11 -2.25 3.71
CA GLN A 83 7.69 -0.95 3.41
C GLN A 83 8.35 -0.93 2.03
N LYS A 84 8.11 0.13 1.26
CA LYS A 84 8.66 0.34 -0.08
C LYS A 84 9.58 1.56 -0.08
N PHE A 85 10.67 1.45 -0.82
CA PHE A 85 11.67 2.51 -0.99
C PHE A 85 11.89 2.73 -2.48
N ARG A 86 11.97 4.00 -2.88
CA ARG A 86 12.35 4.37 -4.25
C ARG A 86 13.85 4.61 -4.26
N ILE A 87 14.57 3.86 -5.08
CA ILE A 87 15.99 4.05 -5.28
C ILE A 87 16.17 4.83 -6.57
N PRO A 88 16.82 6.01 -6.52
CA PRO A 88 17.16 6.72 -7.74
C PRO A 88 18.21 5.90 -8.49
N VAL A 89 17.86 5.45 -9.70
CA VAL A 89 18.83 4.90 -10.63
C VAL A 89 19.58 6.07 -11.26
N GLU A 90 20.90 5.97 -11.36
CA GLU A 90 21.70 6.97 -12.06
C GLU A 90 21.22 7.09 -13.51
N LEU A 91 20.74 8.28 -13.87
CA LEU A 91 20.23 8.56 -15.19
C LEU A 91 21.39 8.54 -16.19
N LYS A 92 21.46 7.50 -17.01
CA LYS A 92 22.19 7.57 -18.27
C LYS A 92 21.52 8.64 -19.12
N GLU A 93 22.29 9.61 -19.60
CA GLU A 93 21.76 10.68 -20.45
C GLU A 93 20.93 10.08 -21.61
N PRO A 94 19.68 10.57 -21.83
CA PRO A 94 18.82 9.99 -22.85
C PRO A 94 19.40 10.31 -24.23
N ASN A 95 20.07 9.33 -24.84
CA ASN A 95 20.66 9.43 -26.18
C ASN A 95 19.61 9.51 -27.32
N ALA A 96 18.31 9.52 -26.99
CA ALA A 96 17.22 9.49 -27.97
C ALA A 96 16.56 10.88 -28.08
N LYS A 97 16.56 11.44 -29.30
CA LYS A 97 15.79 12.65 -29.62
C LYS A 97 14.30 12.41 -29.35
N ILE A 98 13.75 13.13 -28.38
CA ILE A 98 12.32 13.13 -28.05
C ILE A 98 11.58 13.78 -29.23
N THR A 99 10.65 13.04 -29.85
CA THR A 99 9.86 13.49 -31.02
C THR A 99 8.38 13.72 -30.69
N LYS A 100 7.90 13.24 -29.54
CA LYS A 100 6.50 13.38 -29.07
C LYS A 100 6.45 13.91 -27.64
N LEU A 101 5.50 14.79 -27.36
CA LEU A 101 5.22 15.32 -26.01
C LEU A 101 4.26 14.38 -25.25
N ALA A 102 4.59 13.10 -25.15
CA ALA A 102 3.79 12.11 -24.43
C ALA A 102 4.72 11.22 -23.59
N ILE A 103 4.26 10.76 -22.43
CA ILE A 103 5.05 9.94 -21.49
C ILE A 103 4.81 8.46 -21.81
N GLY A 104 5.88 7.66 -21.87
CA GLY A 104 5.79 6.20 -22.00
C GLY A 104 5.42 5.67 -23.39
N VAL A 105 5.39 6.53 -24.42
CA VAL A 105 5.11 6.12 -25.81
C VAL A 105 6.39 6.12 -26.66
N GLN A 106 6.39 5.37 -27.77
CA GLN A 106 7.50 5.38 -28.73
C GLN A 106 7.72 6.81 -29.29
N GLY A 107 8.91 7.37 -29.05
CA GLY A 107 9.29 8.75 -29.38
C GLY A 107 8.95 9.80 -28.31
N GLY A 108 8.33 9.38 -27.19
CA GLY A 108 7.94 10.22 -26.06
C GLY A 108 9.00 10.36 -24.96
N PHE A 109 8.65 11.09 -23.89
CA PHE A 109 9.45 11.13 -22.65
C PHE A 109 9.41 9.76 -21.96
N LYS A 110 10.58 9.24 -21.60
CA LYS A 110 10.70 8.08 -20.72
C LYS A 110 10.65 8.58 -19.28
N GLU A 111 9.87 7.92 -18.42
CA GLU A 111 9.99 8.13 -16.99
C GLU A 111 11.38 7.68 -16.53
N PRO A 112 11.98 8.36 -15.54
CA PRO A 112 13.20 7.88 -14.93
C PRO A 112 12.94 6.48 -14.39
N GLU A 113 13.73 5.49 -14.81
CA GLU A 113 13.66 4.14 -14.26
C GLU A 113 13.95 4.26 -12.76
N GLN A 114 12.92 4.04 -11.94
CA GLN A 114 13.06 3.99 -10.48
C GLN A 114 12.96 2.54 -10.05
N GLU A 115 14.04 2.03 -9.46
CA GLU A 115 13.99 0.73 -8.81
C GLU A 115 13.22 0.86 -7.50
N VAL A 116 12.12 0.12 -7.40
CA VAL A 116 11.32 0.03 -6.17
C VAL A 116 11.78 -1.19 -5.39
N GLN A 117 12.48 -0.96 -4.29
CA GLN A 117 12.78 -2.02 -3.33
C GLN A 117 11.67 -2.15 -2.31
N GLN A 118 11.44 -3.38 -1.85
CA GLN A 118 10.40 -3.67 -0.87
C GLN A 118 10.96 -4.56 0.23
N LYS A 119 10.70 -4.17 1.49
CA LYS A 119 11.07 -4.91 2.68
C LYS A 119 9.82 -5.37 3.42
N TYR A 120 9.87 -6.61 3.90
CA TYR A 120 8.87 -7.18 4.79
C TYR A 120 9.50 -7.55 6.13
N THR A 121 8.84 -7.19 7.21
CA THR A 121 9.26 -7.52 8.59
C THR A 121 8.05 -7.99 9.39
N LEU A 122 8.28 -8.88 10.34
CA LEU A 122 7.30 -9.22 11.36
C LEU A 122 7.31 -8.13 12.43
N MET A 123 6.14 -7.64 12.80
CA MET A 123 5.97 -6.69 13.90
C MET A 123 5.10 -7.29 14.98
N ILE A 124 5.64 -7.35 16.19
CA ILE A 124 4.92 -7.60 17.43
C ILE A 124 4.74 -6.25 18.11
N PHE A 125 3.54 -5.70 17.99
CA PHE A 125 3.23 -4.36 18.49
C PHE A 125 3.09 -4.37 20.03
N PRO A 126 3.59 -3.33 20.73
CA PRO A 126 4.38 -2.18 20.24
C PRO A 126 5.91 -2.39 20.23
N ASP A 127 6.39 -3.54 20.68
CA ASP A 127 7.73 -3.66 21.26
C ASP A 127 8.82 -4.14 20.29
N THR A 128 8.49 -4.87 19.22
CA THR A 128 9.52 -5.61 18.46
C THR A 128 9.23 -5.69 16.97
N GLU A 129 10.25 -5.37 16.17
CA GLU A 129 10.32 -5.69 14.73
C GLU A 129 11.39 -6.77 14.51
N ILE A 130 11.05 -7.81 13.76
CA ILE A 130 11.90 -8.96 13.48
C ILE A 130 11.91 -9.18 11.97
N GLU A 131 13.08 -9.49 11.40
CA GLU A 131 13.14 -9.86 9.98
C GLU A 131 12.52 -11.24 9.75
N LEU A 132 11.77 -11.42 8.66
CA LEU A 132 11.07 -12.69 8.41
C LEU A 132 12.02 -13.89 8.33
N ASN A 133 13.24 -13.67 7.83
CA ASN A 133 14.28 -14.70 7.68
C ASN A 133 15.03 -15.02 8.99
N ASP A 134 14.75 -14.30 10.07
CA ASP A 134 15.39 -14.53 11.37
C ASP A 134 14.97 -15.89 11.97
N ARG A 135 15.90 -16.57 12.64
CA ARG A 135 15.67 -17.86 13.31
C ARG A 135 14.63 -17.79 14.43
N ARG A 136 14.37 -16.59 14.96
CA ARG A 136 13.35 -16.34 15.99
C ARG A 136 11.91 -16.52 15.49
N VAL A 137 11.71 -16.46 14.18
CA VAL A 137 10.39 -16.64 13.57
C VAL A 137 10.16 -18.13 13.31
N SER A 138 9.12 -18.70 13.90
CA SER A 138 8.75 -20.11 13.66
C SER A 138 8.43 -20.36 12.18
N SER A 139 8.63 -21.60 11.72
CA SER A 139 8.35 -21.98 10.33
C SER A 139 6.88 -21.75 9.95
N GLU A 140 5.96 -22.06 10.85
CA GLU A 140 4.52 -21.86 10.65
C GLU A 140 4.18 -20.37 10.47
N LEU A 141 4.75 -19.52 11.32
CA LEU A 141 4.51 -18.08 11.25
C LEU A 141 5.13 -17.47 9.99
N ARG A 142 6.32 -17.93 9.61
CA ARG A 142 6.97 -17.50 8.37
C ARG A 142 6.11 -17.86 7.16
N ALA A 143 5.65 -19.11 7.07
CA ALA A 143 4.78 -19.56 5.99
C ALA A 143 3.48 -18.74 5.91
N LEU A 144 2.91 -18.38 7.06
CA LEU A 144 1.74 -17.51 7.11
C LEU A 144 2.04 -16.09 6.62
N CYS A 145 3.16 -15.51 7.05
CA CYS A 145 3.59 -14.20 6.59
C CYS A 145 3.81 -14.21 5.06
N ASP A 146 4.46 -15.25 4.55
CA ASP A 146 4.73 -15.43 3.11
C ASP A 146 3.43 -15.52 2.32
N ALA A 147 2.40 -16.22 2.83
CA ALA A 147 1.08 -16.27 2.19
C ALA A 147 0.44 -14.87 2.04
N ILE A 148 0.55 -14.01 3.07
CA ILE A 148 0.05 -12.62 3.02
C ILE A 148 0.89 -11.76 2.07
N VAL A 149 2.21 -11.98 2.07
CA VAL A 149 3.17 -11.30 1.19
C VAL A 149 2.88 -11.59 -0.29
N VAL A 150 2.61 -12.86 -0.63
CA VAL A 150 2.38 -13.33 -2.00
C VAL A 150 0.97 -13.00 -2.51
N ASN A 151 -0.03 -12.91 -1.62
CA ASN A 151 -1.42 -12.62 -2.01
C ASN A 151 -1.53 -11.37 -2.94
N GLU A 152 -2.46 -11.36 -3.89
CA GLU A 152 -2.49 -10.28 -4.89
C GLU A 152 -2.84 -8.89 -4.33
N GLY A 153 -3.47 -8.83 -3.16
CA GLY A 153 -3.94 -7.60 -2.51
C GLY A 153 -5.30 -7.16 -3.03
N ALA A 154 -6.13 -6.60 -2.14
CA ALA A 154 -7.53 -6.28 -2.42
C ALA A 154 -7.71 -5.27 -3.57
N PHE A 155 -6.84 -4.25 -3.63
CA PHE A 155 -6.89 -3.22 -4.66
C PHE A 155 -6.55 -3.79 -6.04
N ARG A 156 -5.54 -4.65 -6.12
CA ARG A 156 -5.14 -5.24 -7.41
C ARG A 156 -6.18 -6.23 -7.94
N LEU A 157 -6.82 -6.99 -7.05
CA LEU A 157 -7.92 -7.87 -7.41
C LEU A 157 -9.10 -7.08 -8.01
N SER A 158 -9.49 -5.95 -7.43
CA SER A 158 -10.58 -5.14 -8.01
C SER A 158 -10.22 -4.61 -9.40
N LEU A 159 -8.99 -4.14 -9.60
CA LEU A 159 -8.50 -3.71 -10.92
C LEU A 159 -8.56 -4.83 -11.97
N LEU A 160 -8.24 -6.07 -11.59
CA LEU A 160 -8.30 -7.23 -12.48
C LEU A 160 -9.73 -7.68 -12.78
N GLU A 161 -10.61 -7.64 -11.78
CA GLU A 161 -12.05 -7.91 -11.94
C GLU A 161 -12.69 -6.91 -12.90
N ASP A 162 -12.28 -5.64 -12.81
CA ASP A 162 -12.84 -4.57 -13.62
C ASP A 162 -12.52 -4.69 -15.12
N LYS A 163 -11.60 -5.58 -15.54
CA LYS A 163 -11.25 -6.04 -16.93
C LYS A 163 -11.22 -4.98 -18.05
N SER A 164 -11.36 -3.70 -17.72
CA SER A 164 -11.59 -2.60 -18.62
C SER A 164 -10.50 -1.57 -18.34
N ASN A 165 -9.90 -1.09 -19.43
CA ASN A 165 -8.94 -0.02 -19.34
C ASN A 165 -9.68 1.19 -18.73
N PRO A 166 -9.24 1.77 -17.59
CA PRO A 166 -9.93 2.91 -16.97
C PRO A 166 -10.08 4.10 -17.93
N TRP A 167 -9.24 4.14 -18.96
CA TRP A 167 -9.18 5.17 -19.99
C TRP A 167 -9.98 4.83 -21.25
N GLU A 168 -10.41 3.59 -21.45
CA GLU A 168 -11.25 3.17 -22.59
C GLU A 168 -12.70 3.00 -22.15
N ILE A 169 -13.28 4.10 -21.67
CA ILE A 169 -14.73 4.16 -21.45
C ILE A 169 -15.38 4.26 -22.83
N GLN A 170 -15.88 3.15 -23.36
CA GLN A 170 -16.83 3.22 -24.47
C GLN A 170 -18.09 3.92 -23.97
N ARG A 171 -18.14 5.25 -24.16
CA ARG A 171 -19.29 6.07 -23.78
C ARG A 171 -20.47 5.64 -24.64
N LYS A 172 -21.42 4.94 -24.02
CA LYS A 172 -22.73 4.73 -24.63
C LYS A 172 -23.37 6.09 -24.85
N VAL A 173 -23.81 6.34 -26.07
CA VAL A 173 -24.57 7.54 -26.42
C VAL A 173 -25.82 7.56 -25.53
N THR A 174 -26.03 8.65 -24.81
CA THR A 174 -27.19 8.77 -23.92
C THR A 174 -28.47 8.86 -24.76
N LYS A 175 -29.61 8.47 -24.20
CA LYS A 175 -30.93 8.63 -24.85
C LYS A 175 -31.29 10.08 -25.15
N PHE A 176 -30.53 11.03 -24.61
CA PHE A 176 -30.74 12.47 -24.72
C PHE A 176 -29.68 13.15 -25.60
N ALA A 177 -28.90 12.39 -26.36
CA ALA A 177 -27.87 12.94 -27.24
C ALA A 177 -28.43 13.97 -28.23
N ASP A 178 -29.69 13.80 -28.65
CA ASP A 178 -30.38 14.67 -29.61
C ASP A 178 -31.43 15.59 -28.95
N VAL A 179 -31.29 15.92 -27.66
CA VAL A 179 -32.21 16.85 -27.00
C VAL A 179 -32.09 18.25 -27.60
N VAL A 180 -33.23 18.79 -28.03
CA VAL A 180 -33.36 20.16 -28.54
C VAL A 180 -33.11 21.15 -27.39
N GLN A 181 -32.07 21.97 -27.50
CA GLN A 181 -31.83 23.08 -26.58
C GLN A 181 -32.69 24.29 -26.95
N LEU A 182 -33.41 24.83 -25.98
CA LEU A 182 -34.20 26.05 -26.17
C LEU A 182 -33.26 27.25 -26.25
N PHE A 183 -33.35 28.02 -27.32
CA PHE A 183 -32.72 29.34 -27.45
C PHE A 183 -33.54 30.37 -26.67
N ILE A 184 -33.35 30.46 -25.36
CA ILE A 184 -33.85 31.61 -24.58
C ILE A 184 -32.65 32.47 -24.18
N PHE A 185 -32.25 33.35 -25.11
CA PHE A 185 -31.52 34.57 -24.76
C PHE A 185 -32.52 35.73 -24.83
N VAL A 186 -33.10 36.10 -23.69
CA VAL A 186 -33.77 37.40 -23.55
C VAL A 186 -32.74 38.34 -22.92
N ILE A 187 -31.98 39.05 -23.74
CA ILE A 187 -31.23 40.22 -23.27
C ILE A 187 -32.24 41.37 -23.22
N PHE A 188 -32.64 41.76 -22.02
CA PHE A 188 -33.38 43.00 -21.82
C PHE A 188 -32.46 44.18 -22.17
N ALA A 189 -32.68 44.81 -23.32
CA ALA A 189 -32.14 46.12 -23.61
C ALA A 189 -32.89 47.16 -22.75
N GLY A 190 -32.29 47.56 -21.64
CA GLY A 190 -32.75 48.69 -20.83
C GLY A 190 -32.63 49.99 -21.63
N LYS A 191 -33.70 50.78 -21.64
CA LYS A 191 -33.74 52.15 -22.16
C LYS A 191 -32.93 53.10 -21.30
#